data_AF-A0A4Q9QKS7-F1
#
_entry.id   AF-A0A4Q9QKS7-F1
#
_cell.length_a   1.000
_cell.length_b   1.000
_cell.length_c   1.000
_cell.angle_alpha   90.00
_cell.angle_beta   90.00
_cell.angle_gamma   90.00
#
_symmetry.space_group_name_H-M   'P 1'
#
loop_
_entity.id
_entity.type
_entity.pdbx_description
1 polymer ?
#
loop_
_entity_poly.entity_id
_entity_poly.type
_entity_poly.pdbx_seq_one_letter_code
_entity_poly.pdbx_strand_id
1 'polypeptide(L)'
;MNAWSSPEDLRAQLQRLWDQGTLLRTPLADEPLFPLRLRLKKPGAADLGNRFADVRQWIGKLQAGEGDYRLVWKTVSNQQLGRNRIPAEAWVDSPDAALRLIGRQADWRRFEQLRTAALAEFPELHDWLHRQPMQALESAPHWPRIRAVLQWFRAHPRSGLYLRQLDIPGVDSKFIEQRRGLLGELLNPVLADAVHDPEARGASGFSRRYGLREKPVRVRLRLLDPVLYIAGLSDLELPVEQLARLRMPLKRVFVTENETNFLAFPPHPASAILYGQGYALDRLAQVRWLEDQPLHYWGDIDTHGFAILDRLRAYFPDARSLLMDRATLLAHRPLWGKEPADKRCSHPLTRLDEREADLYDDLRHDRVGGAEGKTVMALRLEQEHVRFNWLRTAIDLLD
;
A
#
# COMPACT_ATOMS: atom_id res chain seq x y z
N MET A 1 10.65 -45.13 -6.44
CA MET A 1 11.23 -43.81 -6.10
C MET A 1 11.82 -43.89 -4.70
N ASN A 2 13.10 -43.52 -4.55
CA ASN A 2 13.96 -43.91 -3.43
C ASN A 2 13.43 -43.45 -2.05
N ALA A 3 13.26 -44.39 -1.13
CA ALA A 3 12.73 -44.15 0.22
C ALA A 3 13.80 -43.63 1.22
N TRP A 4 15.08 -43.66 0.86
CA TRP A 4 16.22 -43.34 1.73
C TRP A 4 16.90 -42.03 1.32
N SER A 5 17.41 -41.30 2.29
CA SER A 5 18.07 -40.01 2.09
C SER A 5 19.37 -40.16 1.32
N SER A 6 19.53 -39.37 0.28
CA SER A 6 20.77 -39.19 -0.48
C SER A 6 21.59 -37.99 0.05
N PRO A 7 22.85 -37.84 -0.37
CA PRO A 7 23.61 -36.59 -0.13
C PRO A 7 22.88 -35.34 -0.64
N GLU A 8 22.16 -35.45 -1.75
CA GLU A 8 21.35 -34.35 -2.30
C GLU A 8 20.20 -33.98 -1.35
N ASP A 9 19.58 -34.95 -0.66
CA ASP A 9 18.56 -34.69 0.35
C ASP A 9 19.13 -33.99 1.59
N LEU A 10 20.38 -34.27 1.96
CA LEU A 10 21.08 -33.57 3.04
C LEU A 10 21.38 -32.12 2.62
N ARG A 11 21.89 -31.92 1.41
CA ARG A 11 22.11 -30.59 0.82
C ARG A 11 20.81 -29.80 0.69
N ALA A 12 19.71 -30.43 0.27
CA ALA A 12 18.41 -29.79 0.13
C ALA A 12 17.82 -29.34 1.48
N GLN A 13 18.10 -30.07 2.56
CA GLN A 13 17.74 -29.63 3.92
C GLN A 13 18.48 -28.35 4.31
N LEU A 14 19.79 -28.28 4.07
CA LEU A 14 20.58 -27.08 4.31
C LEU A 14 20.16 -25.91 3.41
N GLN A 15 19.86 -26.17 2.14
CA GLN A 15 19.35 -25.16 1.22
C GLN A 15 18.03 -24.58 1.74
N ARG A 16 17.13 -25.41 2.26
CA ARG A 16 15.89 -24.92 2.88
C ARG A 16 16.15 -24.03 4.09
N LEU A 17 17.12 -24.38 4.95
CA LEU A 17 17.50 -23.54 6.08
C LEU A 17 18.13 -22.21 5.64
N TRP A 18 18.85 -22.21 4.52
CA TRP A 18 19.35 -20.98 3.89
C TRP A 18 18.20 -20.12 3.36
N ASP A 19 17.28 -20.70 2.59
CA ASP A 19 16.16 -19.97 1.97
C ASP A 19 15.21 -19.37 3.02
N GLN A 20 15.09 -20.02 4.18
CA GLN A 20 14.36 -19.51 5.35
C GLN A 20 15.12 -18.44 6.14
N GLY A 21 16.38 -18.16 5.79
CA GLY A 21 17.27 -17.24 6.49
C GLY A 21 17.86 -17.78 7.80
N THR A 22 17.55 -19.02 8.19
CA THR A 22 17.98 -19.63 9.46
C THR A 22 19.50 -19.68 9.57
N LEU A 23 20.21 -20.05 8.49
CA LEU A 23 21.67 -20.06 8.50
C LEU A 23 22.25 -18.65 8.70
N LEU A 24 21.65 -17.64 8.07
CA LEU A 24 22.07 -16.22 8.20
C LEU A 24 21.81 -15.63 9.59
N ARG A 25 20.84 -16.17 10.35
CA ARG A 25 20.56 -15.74 11.73
C ARG A 25 21.54 -16.26 12.77
N THR A 26 22.34 -17.28 12.43
CA THR A 26 23.30 -17.90 13.37
C THR A 26 24.19 -16.90 14.13
N PRO A 27 24.75 -15.83 13.53
CA PRO A 27 25.60 -14.87 14.26
C PRO A 27 24.80 -13.80 15.03
N LEU A 28 23.46 -13.84 14.96
CA LEU A 28 22.52 -12.92 15.60
C LEU A 28 21.67 -13.61 16.67
N ALA A 29 21.76 -14.93 16.80
CA ALA A 29 20.99 -15.72 17.73
C ALA A 29 21.80 -16.01 19.01
N ASP A 30 21.11 -16.00 20.15
CA ASP A 30 21.74 -16.33 21.44
C ASP A 30 22.08 -17.82 21.56
N GLU A 31 21.30 -18.69 20.90
CA GLU A 31 21.49 -20.13 20.92
C GLU A 31 22.26 -20.62 19.66
N PRO A 32 23.29 -21.47 19.83
CA PRO A 32 24.06 -21.99 18.70
C PRO A 32 23.26 -23.03 17.92
N LEU A 33 23.13 -22.83 16.60
CA LEU A 33 22.50 -23.79 15.68
C LEU A 33 23.36 -25.04 15.41
N PHE A 34 24.66 -24.95 15.61
CA PHE A 34 25.62 -26.01 15.30
C PHE A 34 26.22 -26.60 16.58
N PRO A 35 26.48 -27.93 16.63
CA PRO A 35 26.37 -28.89 15.53
C PRO A 35 24.92 -29.23 15.15
N LEU A 36 24.63 -29.24 13.84
CA LEU A 36 23.29 -29.40 13.31
C LEU A 36 23.05 -30.85 12.87
N ARG A 37 22.04 -31.49 13.44
CA ARG A 37 21.59 -32.82 13.01
C ARG A 37 20.69 -32.72 11.78
N LEU A 38 21.04 -33.45 10.72
CA LEU A 38 20.21 -33.59 9.53
C LEU A 38 19.32 -34.83 9.62
N ARG A 39 18.14 -34.75 8.99
CA ARG A 39 17.23 -35.89 8.87
C ARG A 39 17.80 -36.88 7.87
N LEU A 40 18.09 -38.08 8.35
CA LEU A 40 18.58 -39.21 7.55
C LEU A 40 17.53 -40.33 7.53
N LYS A 41 16.78 -40.46 6.43
CA LYS A 41 15.90 -41.62 6.18
C LYS A 41 16.77 -42.80 5.78
N LYS A 42 16.69 -43.89 6.53
CA LYS A 42 17.56 -45.06 6.41
C LYS A 42 16.78 -46.34 6.06
N PRO A 43 17.44 -47.36 5.48
CA PRO A 43 16.85 -48.67 5.26
C PRO A 43 16.31 -49.31 6.54
N GLY A 44 15.16 -49.98 6.43
CA GLY A 44 14.59 -50.79 7.50
C GLY A 44 15.19 -52.20 7.55
N ALA A 45 14.76 -53.01 8.52
CA ALA A 45 15.25 -54.40 8.68
C ALA A 45 14.97 -55.28 7.43
N ALA A 46 13.80 -55.10 6.81
CA ALA A 46 13.42 -55.84 5.60
C ALA A 46 14.28 -55.46 4.37
N ASP A 47 14.64 -54.18 4.25
CA ASP A 47 15.50 -53.69 3.17
C ASP A 47 16.92 -54.27 3.25
N LEU A 48 17.43 -54.43 4.49
CA LEU A 48 18.75 -55.00 4.73
C LEU A 48 18.86 -56.45 4.24
N GLY A 49 17.77 -57.23 4.33
CA GLY A 49 17.71 -58.61 3.83
C GLY A 49 17.47 -58.70 2.32
N ASN A 50 16.49 -57.95 1.81
CA ASN A 50 15.98 -58.14 0.44
C ASN A 50 16.65 -57.25 -0.62
N ARG A 51 17.34 -56.18 -0.21
CA ARG A 51 17.90 -55.15 -1.13
C ARG A 51 19.33 -54.77 -0.76
N PHE A 52 20.15 -55.76 -0.41
CA PHE A 52 21.50 -55.55 0.13
C PHE A 52 22.44 -54.77 -0.81
N ALA A 53 22.38 -55.02 -2.12
CA ALA A 53 23.18 -54.29 -3.11
C ALA A 53 22.85 -52.79 -3.13
N ASP A 54 21.56 -52.45 -3.12
CA ASP A 54 21.07 -51.07 -3.07
C ASP A 54 21.50 -50.37 -1.77
N VAL A 55 21.45 -51.08 -0.63
CA VAL A 55 21.92 -50.55 0.66
C VAL A 55 23.40 -50.24 0.62
N ARG A 56 24.25 -51.13 0.09
CA ARG A 56 25.69 -50.88 -0.04
C ARG A 56 25.98 -49.68 -0.94
N GLN A 57 25.26 -49.56 -2.07
CA GLN A 57 25.40 -48.41 -2.97
C GLN A 57 24.99 -47.11 -2.27
N TRP A 58 23.89 -47.13 -1.51
CA TRP A 58 23.43 -45.99 -0.72
C TRP A 58 24.45 -45.57 0.35
N ILE A 59 25.05 -46.53 1.07
CA ILE A 59 26.13 -46.27 2.04
C ILE A 59 27.32 -45.61 1.34
N GLY A 60 27.77 -46.16 0.19
CA GLY A 60 28.89 -45.61 -0.57
C GLY A 60 28.64 -44.18 -1.05
N LYS A 61 27.42 -43.86 -1.49
CA LYS A 61 27.03 -42.49 -1.85
C LYS A 61 27.11 -41.52 -0.68
N LEU A 62 26.70 -41.93 0.52
CA LEU A 62 26.80 -41.11 1.72
C LEU A 62 28.25 -40.96 2.20
N GLN A 63 29.05 -42.03 2.15
CA GLN A 63 30.47 -41.98 2.51
C GLN A 63 31.27 -41.06 1.59
N ALA A 64 30.95 -41.03 0.31
CA ALA A 64 31.61 -40.13 -0.65
C ALA A 64 31.42 -38.64 -0.32
N GLY A 65 30.41 -38.29 0.49
CA GLY A 65 30.19 -36.92 0.98
C GLY A 65 30.72 -36.66 2.40
N GLU A 66 31.37 -37.65 3.04
CA GLU A 66 32.03 -37.42 4.34
C GLU A 66 33.16 -36.40 4.19
N GLY A 67 33.28 -35.48 5.16
CA GLY A 67 34.17 -34.32 5.13
C GLY A 67 33.42 -32.99 5.05
N ASP A 68 32.31 -33.00 4.32
CA ASP A 68 31.35 -31.90 4.30
C ASP A 68 30.25 -32.07 5.38
N TYR A 69 29.95 -33.31 5.75
CA TYR A 69 29.18 -33.70 6.91
C TYR A 69 29.79 -34.92 7.59
N ARG A 70 29.43 -35.14 8.86
CA ARG A 70 29.87 -36.26 9.68
C ARG A 70 28.76 -37.29 9.79
N LEU A 71 29.05 -38.55 9.47
CA LEU A 71 28.15 -39.67 9.69
C LEU A 71 28.43 -40.34 11.04
N VAL A 72 27.38 -40.57 11.82
CA VAL A 72 27.43 -41.41 13.02
C VAL A 72 26.96 -42.81 12.64
N TRP A 73 27.78 -43.80 12.91
CA TRP A 73 27.59 -45.18 12.47
C TRP A 73 27.01 -46.05 13.58
N LYS A 74 26.08 -46.95 13.24
CA LYS A 74 25.54 -47.95 14.16
C LYS A 74 25.73 -49.35 13.60
N THR A 75 26.16 -50.27 14.47
CA THR A 75 26.23 -51.70 14.14
C THR A 75 24.84 -52.32 14.27
N VAL A 76 24.41 -53.02 13.23
CA VAL A 76 23.19 -53.81 13.19
C VAL A 76 23.58 -55.27 12.93
N SER A 77 23.02 -56.18 13.73
CA SER A 77 23.24 -57.62 13.58
C SER A 77 22.00 -58.25 12.96
N ASN A 78 22.17 -58.95 11.84
CA ASN A 78 21.10 -59.72 11.20
C ASN A 78 21.52 -61.20 11.11
N GLN A 79 20.63 -62.14 11.44
CA GLN A 79 20.91 -63.57 11.49
C GLN A 79 21.35 -64.15 10.12
N GLN A 80 20.93 -63.54 9.01
CA GLN A 80 21.27 -64.00 7.65
C GLN A 80 22.51 -63.32 7.04
N LEU A 81 22.96 -62.17 7.55
CA LEU A 81 23.98 -61.32 6.90
C LEU A 81 25.13 -60.89 7.84
N GLY A 82 25.14 -61.34 9.09
CA GLY A 82 26.17 -61.00 10.09
C GLY A 82 26.07 -59.57 10.63
N ARG A 83 27.17 -59.07 11.21
CA ARG A 83 27.29 -57.70 11.76
C ARG A 83 27.64 -56.70 10.66
N ASN A 84 26.75 -55.75 10.38
CA ASN A 84 26.96 -54.68 9.40
C ASN A 84 26.87 -53.30 10.07
N ARG A 85 27.70 -52.35 9.63
CA ARG A 85 27.62 -50.94 10.07
C ARG A 85 26.82 -50.14 9.07
N ILE A 86 25.84 -49.37 9.55
CA ILE A 86 25.03 -48.48 8.71
C ILE A 86 25.08 -47.05 9.24
N PRO A 87 25.03 -46.02 8.38
CA PRO A 87 24.85 -44.63 8.79
C PRO A 87 23.54 -44.49 9.58
N ALA A 88 23.63 -44.00 10.81
CA ALA A 88 22.50 -43.80 11.70
C ALA A 88 22.07 -42.33 11.76
N GLU A 89 23.04 -41.41 11.72
CA GLU A 89 22.82 -39.97 11.80
C GLU A 89 23.79 -39.24 10.88
N ALA A 90 23.39 -38.05 10.41
CA ALA A 90 24.23 -37.13 9.67
C ALA A 90 24.25 -35.79 10.42
N TRP A 91 25.44 -35.25 10.66
CA TRP A 91 25.67 -34.01 11.39
C TRP A 91 26.52 -33.06 10.57
N VAL A 92 26.25 -31.77 10.69
CA VAL A 92 27.13 -30.71 10.18
C VAL A 92 27.68 -29.98 11.40
N ASP A 93 28.99 -29.97 11.55
CA ASP A 93 29.62 -29.51 12.79
C ASP A 93 29.80 -27.98 12.84
N SER A 94 29.76 -27.28 11.70
CA SER A 94 29.94 -25.82 11.65
C SER A 94 29.13 -25.12 10.54
N PRO A 95 28.86 -23.80 10.69
CA PRO A 95 28.22 -23.00 9.64
C PRO A 95 28.98 -23.03 8.31
N ASP A 96 30.31 -22.97 8.33
CA ASP A 96 31.13 -22.96 7.11
C ASP A 96 31.04 -24.29 6.35
N ALA A 97 30.95 -25.43 7.05
CA ALA A 97 30.68 -26.72 6.42
C ALA A 97 29.29 -26.75 5.74
N ALA A 98 28.26 -26.22 6.42
CA ALA A 98 26.92 -26.11 5.82
C ALA A 98 26.93 -25.23 4.56
N LEU A 99 27.63 -24.08 4.60
CA LEU A 99 27.69 -23.13 3.50
C LEU A 99 28.50 -23.66 2.31
N ARG A 100 29.58 -24.42 2.55
CA ARG A 100 30.29 -25.16 1.50
C ARG A 100 29.36 -26.16 0.81
N LEU A 101 28.63 -26.95 1.60
CA LEU A 101 27.71 -27.96 1.11
C LEU A 101 26.65 -27.43 0.16
N ILE A 102 26.22 -26.18 0.31
CA ILE A 102 25.22 -25.53 -0.54
C ILE A 102 25.80 -24.48 -1.50
N GLY A 103 27.10 -24.21 -1.44
CA GLY A 103 27.79 -23.23 -2.29
C GLY A 103 27.45 -21.77 -1.98
N ARG A 104 27.11 -21.42 -0.73
CA ARG A 104 26.65 -20.07 -0.32
C ARG A 104 27.70 -19.25 0.45
N GLN A 105 28.96 -19.65 0.42
CA GLN A 105 30.04 -18.95 1.15
C GLN A 105 30.21 -17.49 0.73
N ALA A 106 30.09 -17.18 -0.58
CA ALA A 106 30.22 -15.80 -1.07
C ALA A 106 29.05 -14.90 -0.63
N ASP A 107 27.85 -15.46 -0.55
CA ASP A 107 26.66 -14.75 -0.07
C ASP A 107 26.75 -14.52 1.43
N TRP A 108 27.20 -15.52 2.19
CA TRP A 108 27.49 -15.38 3.62
C TRP A 108 28.48 -14.26 3.90
N ARG A 109 29.62 -14.21 3.19
CA ARG A 109 30.62 -13.13 3.37
C ARG A 109 30.02 -11.75 3.09
N ARG A 110 29.17 -11.63 2.07
CA ARG A 110 28.47 -10.37 1.75
C ARG A 110 27.51 -9.96 2.86
N PHE A 111 26.71 -10.90 3.38
CA PHE A 111 25.84 -10.64 4.51
C PHE A 111 26.64 -10.23 5.75
N GLU A 112 27.74 -10.93 6.05
CA GLU A 112 28.55 -10.66 7.24
C GLU A 112 29.22 -9.27 7.19
N GLN A 113 29.72 -8.87 6.01
CA GLN A 113 30.23 -7.52 5.78
C GLN A 113 29.15 -6.46 5.98
N LEU A 114 27.95 -6.68 5.41
CA LEU A 114 26.81 -5.78 5.60
C LEU A 114 26.41 -5.69 7.07
N ARG A 115 26.22 -6.83 7.74
CA ARG A 115 25.79 -6.94 9.13
C ARG A 115 26.75 -6.20 10.05
N THR A 116 28.05 -6.46 9.89
CA THR A 116 29.10 -5.81 10.69
C THR A 116 29.10 -4.29 10.48
N ALA A 117 29.06 -3.84 9.22
CA ALA A 117 29.02 -2.41 8.91
C ALA A 117 27.73 -1.73 9.37
N ALA A 118 26.59 -2.42 9.26
CA ALA A 118 25.28 -1.94 9.68
C ALA A 118 25.23 -1.76 11.20
N LEU A 119 25.61 -2.79 11.97
CA LEU A 119 25.51 -2.76 13.43
C LEU A 119 26.57 -1.89 14.10
N ALA A 120 27.70 -1.65 13.43
CA ALA A 120 28.69 -0.68 13.91
C ALA A 120 28.15 0.76 13.93
N GLU A 121 27.20 1.08 13.06
CA GLU A 121 26.67 2.44 12.89
C GLU A 121 25.21 2.60 13.35
N PHE A 122 24.43 1.53 13.20
CA PHE A 122 23.02 1.42 13.54
C PHE A 122 22.78 0.17 14.39
N PRO A 123 23.21 0.15 15.68
CA PRO A 123 22.96 -0.99 16.57
C PRO A 123 21.47 -1.37 16.67
N GLU A 124 20.57 -0.39 16.47
CA GLU A 124 19.11 -0.56 16.52
C GLU A 124 18.58 -1.48 15.40
N LEU A 125 19.39 -1.80 14.39
CA LEU A 125 19.02 -2.71 13.30
C LEU A 125 19.21 -4.19 13.63
N HIS A 126 19.70 -4.55 14.83
CA HIS A 126 19.90 -5.94 15.24
C HIS A 126 18.66 -6.81 15.02
N ASP A 127 17.52 -6.37 15.56
CA ASP A 127 16.27 -7.12 15.46
C ASP A 127 15.72 -7.19 14.04
N TRP A 128 15.97 -6.15 13.23
CA TRP A 128 15.58 -6.16 11.82
C TRP A 128 16.41 -7.17 11.03
N LEU A 129 17.74 -7.19 11.22
CA LEU A 129 18.64 -8.16 10.58
C LEU A 129 18.31 -9.59 11.00
N HIS A 130 17.91 -9.79 12.26
CA HIS A 130 17.47 -11.10 12.74
C HIS A 130 16.15 -11.51 12.07
N ARG A 131 15.16 -10.62 11.96
CA ARG A 131 13.87 -10.95 11.32
C ARG A 131 13.99 -11.12 9.80
N GLN A 132 14.73 -10.25 9.12
CA GLN A 132 14.80 -10.11 7.66
C GLN A 132 16.21 -10.33 7.06
N PRO A 133 16.91 -11.43 7.38
CA PRO A 133 18.30 -11.62 6.96
C PRO A 133 18.46 -11.77 5.44
N MET A 134 17.48 -12.40 4.78
CA MET A 134 17.48 -12.59 3.31
C MET A 134 17.31 -11.25 2.60
N GLN A 135 16.38 -10.41 3.06
CA GLN A 135 16.18 -9.07 2.50
C GLN A 135 17.42 -8.18 2.71
N ALA A 136 18.11 -8.32 3.85
CA ALA A 136 19.37 -7.65 4.10
C ALA A 136 20.46 -8.07 3.10
N LEU A 137 20.62 -9.37 2.86
CA LEU A 137 21.54 -9.91 1.87
C LEU A 137 21.22 -9.41 0.45
N GLU A 138 19.95 -9.43 0.05
CA GLU A 138 19.49 -8.90 -1.25
C GLU A 138 19.77 -7.40 -1.39
N SER A 139 19.71 -6.66 -0.28
CA SER A 139 19.98 -5.23 -0.23
C SER A 139 21.48 -4.89 -0.22
N ALA A 140 22.36 -5.88 -0.06
CA ALA A 140 23.80 -5.66 0.08
C ALA A 140 24.44 -4.81 -1.04
N PRO A 141 24.12 -5.02 -2.33
CA PRO A 141 24.68 -4.19 -3.41
C PRO A 141 24.30 -2.70 -3.31
N HIS A 142 23.21 -2.38 -2.62
CA HIS A 142 22.68 -1.03 -2.47
C HIS A 142 22.92 -0.44 -1.08
N TRP A 143 23.55 -1.20 -0.18
CA TRP A 143 23.74 -0.82 1.21
C TRP A 143 24.42 0.54 1.41
N PRO A 144 25.47 0.92 0.64
CA PRO A 144 26.08 2.25 0.80
C PRO A 144 25.07 3.41 0.63
N ARG A 145 24.12 3.27 -0.30
CA ARG A 145 23.05 4.24 -0.54
C ARG A 145 21.98 4.19 0.56
N ILE A 146 21.61 3.00 1.02
CA ILE A 146 20.67 2.83 2.15
C ILE A 146 21.23 3.52 3.39
N ARG A 147 22.49 3.22 3.73
CA ARG A 147 23.22 3.84 4.84
C ARG A 147 23.21 5.36 4.75
N ALA A 148 23.54 5.92 3.59
CA ALA A 148 23.52 7.38 3.38
C ALA A 148 22.13 7.99 3.63
N VAL A 149 21.06 7.29 3.25
CA VAL A 149 19.68 7.71 3.57
C VAL A 149 19.43 7.68 5.08
N LEU A 150 19.75 6.58 5.76
CA LEU A 150 19.56 6.45 7.21
C LEU A 150 20.32 7.53 7.98
N GLN A 151 21.59 7.77 7.63
CA GLN A 151 22.42 8.85 8.18
C GLN A 151 21.76 10.21 7.98
N TRP A 152 21.30 10.51 6.76
CA TRP A 152 20.73 11.81 6.44
C TRP A 152 19.47 12.10 7.25
N PHE A 153 18.56 11.13 7.36
CA PHE A 153 17.34 11.28 8.14
C PHE A 153 17.61 11.41 9.65
N ARG A 154 18.62 10.68 10.16
CA ARG A 154 19.04 10.81 11.56
C ARG A 154 19.61 12.19 11.85
N ALA A 155 20.35 12.77 10.91
CA ALA A 155 20.91 14.13 11.04
C ALA A 155 19.88 15.25 10.82
N HIS A 156 18.82 15.00 10.05
CA HIS A 156 17.80 15.99 9.68
C HIS A 156 16.38 15.53 10.05
N PRO A 157 16.09 15.31 11.34
CA PRO A 157 14.77 14.89 11.77
C PRO A 157 13.74 15.96 11.38
N ARG A 158 12.60 15.52 10.83
CA ARG A 158 11.46 16.40 10.48
C ARG A 158 11.84 17.57 9.57
N SER A 159 12.71 17.32 8.59
CA SER A 159 13.25 18.35 7.70
C SER A 159 12.21 19.25 7.01
N GLY A 160 10.96 18.78 6.82
CA GLY A 160 9.94 19.53 6.09
C GLY A 160 10.28 19.73 4.61
N LEU A 161 11.22 18.95 4.08
CA LEU A 161 11.66 19.00 2.69
C LEU A 161 10.88 18.02 1.83
N TYR A 162 10.71 18.35 0.54
CA TYR A 162 10.29 17.36 -0.43
C TYR A 162 11.39 16.33 -0.65
N LEU A 163 11.00 15.10 -1.01
CA LEU A 163 11.94 14.01 -1.26
C LEU A 163 12.99 14.35 -2.35
N ARG A 164 12.66 15.21 -3.30
CA ARG A 164 13.58 15.67 -4.35
C ARG A 164 14.69 16.60 -3.86
N GLN A 165 14.48 17.23 -2.71
CA GLN A 165 15.41 18.17 -2.09
C GLN A 165 16.41 17.48 -1.15
N LEU A 166 16.32 16.16 -0.96
CA LEU A 166 17.26 15.43 -0.12
C LEU A 166 18.61 15.37 -0.84
N ASP A 167 19.55 16.19 -0.39
CA ASP A 167 20.90 16.28 -0.93
C ASP A 167 21.79 15.17 -0.33
N ILE A 168 21.53 13.94 -0.76
CA ILE A 168 22.23 12.75 -0.29
C ILE A 168 23.18 12.29 -1.40
N PRO A 169 24.51 12.35 -1.20
CA PRO A 169 25.49 11.95 -2.21
C PRO A 169 25.24 10.53 -2.73
N GLY A 170 25.14 10.40 -4.06
CA GLY A 170 24.91 9.11 -4.73
C GLY A 170 23.49 8.56 -4.59
N VAL A 171 22.53 9.32 -4.04
CA VAL A 171 21.14 8.90 -3.89
C VAL A 171 20.19 9.84 -4.61
N ASP A 172 19.64 9.40 -5.74
CA ASP A 172 18.51 10.06 -6.38
C ASP A 172 17.17 9.71 -5.70
N SER A 173 16.13 10.53 -5.94
CA SER A 173 14.83 10.34 -5.31
C SER A 173 14.13 9.04 -5.71
N LYS A 174 14.33 8.53 -6.94
CA LYS A 174 13.69 7.28 -7.39
C LYS A 174 14.16 6.10 -6.54
N PHE A 175 15.41 6.13 -6.09
CA PHE A 175 15.93 5.10 -5.19
C PHE A 175 15.14 5.01 -3.88
N ILE A 176 14.83 6.16 -3.28
CA ILE A 176 14.04 6.23 -2.04
C ILE A 176 12.59 5.86 -2.34
N GLU A 177 12.00 6.39 -3.42
CA GLU A 177 10.62 6.11 -3.83
C GLU A 177 10.35 4.61 -4.02
N GLN A 178 11.24 3.91 -4.71
CA GLN A 178 11.14 2.47 -4.97
C GLN A 178 11.36 1.62 -3.71
N ARG A 179 11.98 2.18 -2.66
CA ARG A 179 12.38 1.45 -1.45
C ARG A 179 11.72 1.98 -0.17
N ARG A 180 10.62 2.73 -0.28
CA ARG A 180 9.91 3.30 0.89
C ARG A 180 9.51 2.24 1.92
N GLY A 181 9.15 1.03 1.49
CA GLY A 181 8.85 -0.09 2.40
C GLY A 181 10.07 -0.49 3.24
N LEU A 182 11.15 -0.89 2.56
CA LEU A 182 12.43 -1.25 3.20
C LEU A 182 12.98 -0.12 4.07
N LEU A 183 13.07 1.10 3.52
CA LEU A 183 13.54 2.27 4.27
C LEU A 183 12.63 2.57 5.45
N GLY A 184 11.32 2.32 5.33
CA GLY A 184 10.39 2.43 6.43
C GLY A 184 10.71 1.46 7.58
N GLU A 185 10.99 0.20 7.26
CA GLU A 185 11.38 -0.80 8.27
C GLU A 185 12.69 -0.46 8.98
N LEU A 186 13.64 0.14 8.26
CA LEU A 186 14.96 0.52 8.78
C LEU A 186 14.93 1.85 9.55
N LEU A 187 14.22 2.86 9.05
CA LEU A 187 14.13 4.19 9.68
C LEU A 187 13.33 4.15 10.98
N ASN A 188 12.35 3.25 11.11
CA ASN A 188 11.55 3.10 12.32
C ASN A 188 12.40 2.89 13.59
N PRO A 189 13.26 1.85 13.67
CA PRO A 189 14.15 1.69 14.82
C PRO A 189 15.25 2.75 14.87
N VAL A 190 15.78 3.18 13.71
CA VAL A 190 16.88 4.18 13.62
C VAL A 190 16.46 5.57 14.12
N LEU A 191 15.18 5.92 14.04
CA LEU A 191 14.61 7.22 14.40
C LEU A 191 13.54 7.12 15.50
N ALA A 192 13.50 6.06 16.31
CA ALA A 192 12.38 5.75 17.19
C ALA A 192 11.81 6.97 17.97
N ASP A 193 12.69 7.81 18.54
CA ASP A 193 12.30 9.01 19.31
C ASP A 193 12.02 10.27 18.44
N ALA A 194 12.41 10.24 17.17
CA ALA A 194 12.34 11.35 16.23
C ALA A 194 11.25 11.18 15.15
N VAL A 195 10.51 10.06 15.14
CA VAL A 195 9.38 9.84 14.24
C VAL A 195 8.41 11.02 14.34
N HIS A 196 7.95 11.50 13.19
CA HIS A 196 7.07 12.67 13.13
C HIS A 196 5.61 12.31 13.35
N ASP A 197 5.14 11.31 12.61
CA ASP A 197 3.75 10.83 12.66
C ASP A 197 3.74 9.29 12.68
N PRO A 198 3.65 8.67 13.88
CA PRO A 198 3.64 7.21 14.02
C PRO A 198 2.42 6.53 13.37
N GLU A 199 1.29 7.25 13.25
CA GLU A 199 0.04 6.74 12.68
C GLU A 199 0.05 6.72 11.15
N ALA A 200 0.95 7.46 10.51
CA ALA A 200 1.17 7.37 9.08
C ALA A 200 1.75 5.99 8.70
N ARG A 201 0.95 5.18 8.01
CA ARG A 201 1.29 3.79 7.62
C ARG A 201 1.50 3.66 6.11
N GLY A 202 2.25 2.62 5.73
CA GLY A 202 2.46 2.24 4.33
C GLY A 202 3.32 3.22 3.52
N ALA A 203 3.47 2.92 2.23
CA ALA A 203 4.33 3.69 1.33
C ALA A 203 3.79 5.09 1.00
N SER A 204 2.46 5.29 1.09
CA SER A 204 1.81 6.60 0.93
C SER A 204 2.06 7.51 2.14
N GLY A 205 2.11 6.96 3.35
CA GLY A 205 2.40 7.69 4.58
C GLY A 205 3.90 7.95 4.83
N PHE A 206 4.81 7.43 4.01
CA PHE A 206 6.27 7.51 4.23
C PHE A 206 6.75 8.94 4.48
N SER A 207 6.35 9.89 3.62
CA SER A 207 6.77 11.28 3.74
C SER A 207 6.33 11.88 5.07
N ARG A 208 5.03 11.75 5.39
CA ARG A 208 4.47 12.26 6.65
C ARG A 208 5.13 11.62 7.87
N ARG A 209 5.30 10.30 7.87
CA ARG A 209 5.90 9.53 8.96
C ARG A 209 7.29 10.04 9.35
N TYR A 210 8.12 10.34 8.35
CA TYR A 210 9.50 10.81 8.53
C TYR A 210 9.66 12.34 8.42
N GLY A 211 8.55 13.08 8.49
CA GLY A 211 8.54 14.54 8.51
C GLY A 211 9.12 15.19 7.24
N LEU A 212 8.95 14.52 6.10
CA LEU A 212 9.09 15.12 4.78
C LEU A 212 7.80 15.85 4.38
N ARG A 213 7.92 16.79 3.45
CA ARG A 213 6.79 17.49 2.87
C ARG A 213 6.05 16.64 1.85
N GLU A 214 4.73 16.56 2.03
CA GLU A 214 3.84 15.94 1.05
C GLU A 214 3.47 16.94 -0.06
N LYS A 215 3.08 16.41 -1.23
CA LYS A 215 2.51 17.25 -2.28
C LYS A 215 1.23 17.89 -1.73
N PRO A 216 1.04 19.21 -1.88
CA PRO A 216 -0.18 19.86 -1.41
C PRO A 216 -1.38 19.32 -2.18
N VAL A 217 -2.50 19.15 -1.49
CA VAL A 217 -3.77 18.86 -2.16
C VAL A 217 -4.18 20.09 -2.92
N ARG A 218 -4.53 19.91 -4.20
CA ARG A 218 -4.94 21.00 -5.08
C ARG A 218 -6.44 20.91 -5.35
N VAL A 219 -7.01 22.07 -5.61
CA VAL A 219 -8.40 22.27 -6.01
C VAL A 219 -8.39 23.21 -7.20
N ARG A 220 -9.28 22.94 -8.16
CA ARG A 220 -9.44 23.81 -9.32
C ARG A 220 -10.64 24.71 -9.09
N LEU A 221 -10.43 26.00 -9.28
CA LEU A 221 -11.37 27.09 -9.12
C LEU A 221 -11.56 27.74 -10.47
N ARG A 222 -12.80 27.99 -10.86
CA ARG A 222 -13.10 28.86 -11.98
C ARG A 222 -14.04 29.99 -11.58
N LEU A 223 -13.59 31.21 -11.82
CA LEU A 223 -14.36 32.43 -11.65
C LEU A 223 -15.35 32.56 -12.80
N LEU A 224 -16.63 32.74 -12.46
CA LEU A 224 -17.72 32.78 -13.44
C LEU A 224 -18.09 34.21 -13.84
N ASP A 225 -17.49 35.20 -13.18
CA ASP A 225 -17.71 36.62 -13.44
C ASP A 225 -16.40 37.28 -13.93
N PRO A 226 -16.38 37.83 -15.16
CA PRO A 226 -15.21 38.55 -15.70
C PRO A 226 -14.68 39.66 -14.80
N VAL A 227 -15.51 40.33 -13.99
CA VAL A 227 -15.04 41.41 -13.10
C VAL A 227 -14.18 40.90 -11.95
N LEU A 228 -14.23 39.60 -11.68
CA LEU A 228 -13.47 38.95 -10.61
C LEU A 228 -12.16 38.32 -11.09
N TYR A 229 -11.89 38.29 -12.40
CA TYR A 229 -10.74 37.60 -12.96
C TYR A 229 -9.42 38.11 -12.35
N ILE A 230 -8.55 37.17 -11.99
CA ILE A 230 -7.28 37.47 -11.33
C ILE A 230 -6.24 37.69 -12.42
N ALA A 231 -5.89 38.96 -12.69
CA ALA A 231 -4.99 39.33 -13.78
C ALA A 231 -5.43 38.73 -15.14
N GLY A 232 -6.74 38.71 -15.40
CA GLY A 232 -7.34 38.14 -16.61
C GLY A 232 -7.51 36.61 -16.58
N LEU A 233 -7.08 35.93 -15.52
CA LEU A 233 -7.26 34.49 -15.35
C LEU A 233 -8.61 34.18 -14.69
N SER A 234 -9.35 33.26 -15.31
CA SER A 234 -10.62 32.77 -14.79
C SER A 234 -10.54 31.36 -14.22
N ASP A 235 -9.68 30.49 -14.77
CA ASP A 235 -9.53 29.08 -14.39
C ASP A 235 -8.14 28.83 -13.78
N LEU A 236 -8.13 28.39 -12.53
CA LEU A 236 -6.96 28.34 -11.66
C LEU A 236 -6.93 27.02 -10.89
N GLU A 237 -5.79 26.34 -10.86
CA GLU A 237 -5.58 25.22 -9.94
C GLU A 237 -4.61 25.64 -8.83
N LEU A 238 -5.04 25.56 -7.58
CA LEU A 238 -4.28 26.06 -6.43
C LEU A 238 -4.29 25.08 -5.25
N PRO A 239 -3.24 25.09 -4.40
CA PRO A 239 -3.27 24.39 -3.12
C PRO A 239 -4.49 24.81 -2.28
N VAL A 240 -5.13 23.86 -1.60
CA VAL A 240 -6.29 24.11 -0.73
C VAL A 240 -5.96 25.16 0.34
N GLU A 241 -4.74 25.18 0.86
CA GLU A 241 -4.31 26.16 1.86
C GLU A 241 -4.23 27.59 1.31
N GLN A 242 -3.99 27.74 0.00
CA GLN A 242 -4.05 29.03 -0.67
C GLN A 242 -5.51 29.44 -0.93
N LEU A 243 -6.36 28.50 -1.34
CA LEU A 243 -7.80 28.75 -1.51
C LEU A 243 -8.43 29.21 -0.18
N ALA A 244 -8.06 28.59 0.94
CA ALA A 244 -8.52 28.98 2.27
C ALA A 244 -8.19 30.43 2.67
N ARG A 245 -7.14 31.01 2.06
CA ARG A 245 -6.73 32.41 2.28
C ARG A 245 -7.28 33.37 1.25
N LEU A 246 -7.89 32.88 0.17
CA LEU A 246 -8.46 33.69 -0.88
C LEU A 246 -9.59 34.56 -0.32
N ARG A 247 -9.52 35.86 -0.58
CA ARG A 247 -10.57 36.82 -0.22
C ARG A 247 -11.05 37.49 -1.49
N MET A 248 -12.30 37.24 -1.86
CA MET A 248 -12.94 37.79 -3.04
C MET A 248 -14.39 38.15 -2.70
N PRO A 249 -14.98 39.16 -3.35
CA PRO A 249 -16.37 39.56 -3.14
C PRO A 249 -17.32 38.60 -3.89
N LEU A 250 -17.22 37.31 -3.57
CA LEU A 250 -18.14 36.28 -4.03
C LEU A 250 -19.47 36.40 -3.28
N LYS A 251 -20.56 36.10 -3.98
CA LYS A 251 -21.91 35.97 -3.43
C LYS A 251 -22.40 34.52 -3.41
N ARG A 252 -21.69 33.61 -4.08
CA ARG A 252 -22.06 32.21 -4.22
C ARG A 252 -20.88 31.38 -4.71
N VAL A 253 -20.86 30.12 -4.32
CA VAL A 253 -19.93 29.12 -4.84
C VAL A 253 -20.69 27.89 -5.28
N PHE A 254 -20.32 27.36 -6.45
CA PHE A 254 -20.78 26.08 -6.97
C PHE A 254 -19.70 25.03 -6.77
N VAL A 255 -20.07 23.77 -6.59
CA VAL A 255 -19.15 22.64 -6.44
C VAL A 255 -19.63 21.52 -7.35
N THR A 256 -18.73 20.96 -8.16
CA THR A 256 -19.02 19.83 -9.05
C THR A 256 -17.88 18.82 -9.05
N GLU A 257 -18.22 17.55 -9.28
CA GLU A 257 -17.26 16.45 -9.41
C GLU A 257 -16.89 16.10 -10.86
N ASN A 258 -17.60 16.64 -11.86
CA ASN A 258 -17.34 16.34 -13.28
C ASN A 258 -16.59 17.50 -13.94
N GLU A 259 -15.45 17.18 -14.56
CA GLU A 259 -14.58 18.18 -15.17
C GLU A 259 -15.25 18.86 -16.38
N THR A 260 -15.99 18.11 -17.20
CA THR A 260 -16.73 18.67 -18.34
C THR A 260 -17.78 19.66 -17.88
N ASN A 261 -18.52 19.36 -16.81
CA ASN A 261 -19.48 20.29 -16.22
C ASN A 261 -18.79 21.51 -15.61
N PHE A 262 -17.67 21.33 -14.93
CA PHE A 262 -16.84 22.43 -14.45
C PHE A 262 -16.44 23.37 -15.58
N LEU A 263 -16.04 22.85 -16.75
CA LEU A 263 -15.62 23.62 -17.92
C LEU A 263 -16.79 24.21 -18.71
N ALA A 264 -17.95 23.57 -18.72
CA ALA A 264 -19.12 24.03 -19.45
C ALA A 264 -20.02 24.97 -18.63
N PHE A 265 -19.84 25.04 -17.30
CA PHE A 265 -20.71 25.82 -16.42
C PHE A 265 -20.86 27.27 -16.92
N PRO A 266 -22.07 27.83 -16.98
CA PRO A 266 -22.26 29.15 -17.58
C PRO A 266 -21.69 30.27 -16.69
N PRO A 267 -21.34 31.43 -17.28
CA PRO A 267 -21.01 32.63 -16.51
C PRO A 267 -22.13 33.02 -15.55
N HIS A 268 -21.77 33.56 -14.39
CA HIS A 268 -22.71 34.00 -13.38
C HIS A 268 -22.11 35.13 -12.53
N PRO A 269 -22.84 36.23 -12.27
CA PRO A 269 -22.35 37.36 -11.48
C PRO A 269 -21.86 36.95 -10.09
N ALA A 270 -20.73 37.53 -9.67
CA ALA A 270 -20.12 37.36 -8.35
C ALA A 270 -19.99 35.89 -7.88
N SER A 271 -19.78 34.95 -8.80
CA SER A 271 -19.78 33.51 -8.50
C SER A 271 -18.48 32.83 -8.92
N ALA A 272 -18.21 31.70 -8.29
CA ALA A 272 -17.16 30.79 -8.71
C ALA A 272 -17.65 29.34 -8.65
N ILE A 273 -17.00 28.47 -9.41
CA ILE A 273 -17.21 27.03 -9.35
C ILE A 273 -15.91 26.34 -8.92
N LEU A 274 -16.02 25.33 -8.06
CA LEU A 274 -14.94 24.48 -7.60
C LEU A 274 -15.10 23.10 -8.24
N TYR A 275 -14.00 22.58 -8.77
CA TYR A 275 -13.89 21.19 -9.16
C TYR A 275 -13.11 20.43 -8.09
N GLY A 276 -13.78 19.46 -7.48
CA GLY A 276 -13.21 18.62 -6.44
C GLY A 276 -13.54 17.16 -6.72
N GLN A 277 -12.53 16.33 -6.97
CA GLN A 277 -12.71 14.89 -7.00
C GLN A 277 -12.94 14.41 -5.56
N GLY A 278 -14.13 13.89 -5.22
CA GLY A 278 -14.46 13.19 -3.96
C GLY A 278 -13.64 13.55 -2.70
N TYR A 279 -12.43 13.00 -2.57
CA TYR A 279 -11.46 13.30 -1.50
C TYR A 279 -11.10 14.78 -1.31
N ALA A 280 -11.26 15.62 -2.34
CA ALA A 280 -11.03 17.07 -2.25
C ALA A 280 -12.11 17.77 -1.41
N LEU A 281 -13.32 17.20 -1.31
CA LEU A 281 -14.44 17.80 -0.57
C LEU A 281 -14.18 17.82 0.94
N ASP A 282 -13.63 16.74 1.50
CA ASP A 282 -13.20 16.70 2.92
C ASP A 282 -12.14 17.78 3.20
N ARG A 283 -11.35 18.15 2.19
CA ARG A 283 -10.32 19.19 2.31
C ARG A 283 -10.90 20.59 2.17
N LEU A 284 -12.06 20.77 1.54
CA LEU A 284 -12.77 22.05 1.52
C LEU A 284 -13.15 22.53 2.92
N ALA A 285 -13.29 21.64 3.90
CA ALA A 285 -13.48 22.00 5.32
C ALA A 285 -12.40 22.96 5.87
N GLN A 286 -11.24 23.05 5.23
CA GLN A 286 -10.17 24.00 5.58
C GLN A 286 -10.44 25.41 5.03
N VAL A 287 -11.33 25.55 4.05
CA VAL A 287 -11.68 26.80 3.36
C VAL A 287 -12.87 27.45 4.07
N ARG A 288 -12.60 27.99 5.26
CA ARG A 288 -13.64 28.50 6.18
C ARG A 288 -14.56 29.56 5.60
N TRP A 289 -14.08 30.39 4.67
CA TRP A 289 -14.90 31.43 4.05
C TRP A 289 -16.05 30.87 3.19
N LEU A 290 -16.03 29.58 2.82
CA LEU A 290 -17.16 28.94 2.15
C LEU A 290 -18.39 28.80 3.06
N GLU A 291 -18.21 28.79 4.39
CA GLU A 291 -19.32 28.77 5.35
C GLU A 291 -20.16 30.05 5.26
N ASP A 292 -19.54 31.17 4.88
CA ASP A 292 -20.21 32.47 4.76
C ASP A 292 -20.87 32.68 3.37
N GLN A 293 -20.83 31.69 2.49
CA GLN A 293 -21.28 31.79 1.11
C GLN A 293 -22.40 30.78 0.82
N PRO A 294 -23.44 31.18 0.08
CA PRO A 294 -24.37 30.23 -0.52
C PRO A 294 -23.61 29.19 -1.37
N LEU A 295 -23.59 27.95 -0.89
CA LEU A 295 -22.84 26.85 -1.49
C LEU A 295 -23.81 25.90 -2.20
N HIS A 296 -23.57 25.65 -3.49
CA HIS A 296 -24.42 24.80 -4.31
C HIS A 296 -23.63 23.59 -4.83
N TYR A 297 -24.01 22.40 -4.42
CA TYR A 297 -23.38 21.15 -4.83
C TYR A 297 -24.15 20.50 -5.98
N TRP A 298 -23.46 20.18 -7.07
CA TRP A 298 -24.00 19.46 -8.22
C TRP A 298 -23.25 18.15 -8.43
N GLY A 299 -23.88 17.06 -8.00
CA GLY A 299 -23.42 15.68 -8.21
C GLY A 299 -24.41 14.88 -9.06
N ASP A 300 -24.11 13.59 -9.21
CA ASP A 300 -25.00 12.62 -9.87
C ASP A 300 -26.24 12.36 -9.01
N ILE A 301 -27.37 12.05 -9.67
CA ILE A 301 -28.58 11.57 -8.98
C ILE A 301 -28.48 10.04 -8.88
N ASP A 302 -27.78 9.58 -7.86
CA ASP A 302 -27.65 8.19 -7.44
C ASP A 302 -27.38 8.11 -5.93
N THR A 303 -27.21 6.90 -5.37
CA THR A 303 -27.01 6.76 -3.92
C THR A 303 -25.65 7.30 -3.46
N HIS A 304 -24.62 7.25 -4.30
CA HIS A 304 -23.29 7.79 -4.02
C HIS A 304 -23.25 9.33 -4.01
N GLY A 305 -23.90 9.98 -4.97
CA GLY A 305 -23.99 11.43 -5.10
C GLY A 305 -24.64 12.08 -3.89
N PHE A 306 -25.71 11.49 -3.37
CA PHE A 306 -26.32 11.91 -2.09
C PHE A 306 -25.42 11.65 -0.88
N ALA A 307 -24.65 10.56 -0.86
CA ALA A 307 -23.69 10.30 0.21
C ALA A 307 -22.54 11.33 0.21
N ILE A 308 -22.15 11.85 -0.96
CA ILE A 308 -21.20 12.96 -1.06
C ILE A 308 -21.82 14.25 -0.52
N LEU A 309 -23.07 14.55 -0.87
CA LEU A 309 -23.79 15.73 -0.34
C LEU A 309 -23.93 15.67 1.19
N ASP A 310 -24.29 14.51 1.77
CA ASP A 310 -24.36 14.31 3.22
C ASP A 310 -23.01 14.60 3.89
N ARG A 311 -21.91 14.09 3.31
CA ARG A 311 -20.55 14.38 3.79
C ARG A 311 -20.18 15.85 3.68
N LEU A 312 -20.53 16.52 2.57
CA LEU A 312 -20.30 17.95 2.40
C LEU A 312 -21.03 18.75 3.48
N ARG A 313 -22.29 18.40 3.77
CA ARG A 313 -23.10 19.05 4.80
C ARG A 313 -22.65 18.76 6.23
N ALA A 314 -21.76 17.80 6.45
CA ALA A 314 -21.07 17.65 7.73
C ALA A 314 -20.13 18.83 8.03
N TYR A 315 -19.63 19.52 6.99
CA TYR A 315 -18.76 20.69 7.10
C TYR A 315 -19.48 22.00 6.76
N PHE A 316 -20.42 21.96 5.81
CA PHE A 316 -21.20 23.12 5.35
C PHE A 316 -22.69 22.83 5.46
N PRO A 317 -23.31 22.95 6.66
CA PRO A 317 -24.70 22.56 6.89
C PRO A 317 -25.71 23.23 5.96
N ASP A 318 -25.43 24.47 5.53
CA ASP A 318 -26.31 25.27 4.66
C ASP A 318 -26.10 25.01 3.15
N ALA A 319 -25.22 24.07 2.79
CA ALA A 319 -25.01 23.71 1.38
C ALA A 319 -26.29 23.14 0.76
N ARG A 320 -26.61 23.58 -0.46
CA ARG A 320 -27.82 23.17 -1.18
C ARG A 320 -27.46 22.28 -2.35
N SER A 321 -28.27 21.26 -2.64
CA SER A 321 -28.15 20.55 -3.91
C SER A 321 -28.57 21.45 -5.09
N LEU A 322 -27.91 21.27 -6.23
CA LEU A 322 -28.22 21.87 -7.51
C LEU A 322 -28.52 20.75 -8.49
N LEU A 323 -29.72 20.75 -9.08
CA LEU A 323 -30.15 19.77 -10.09
C LEU A 323 -30.16 18.31 -9.61
N MET A 324 -30.19 18.07 -8.30
CA MET A 324 -30.29 16.72 -7.72
C MET A 324 -31.71 16.40 -7.22
N ASP A 325 -32.73 17.01 -7.83
CA ASP A 325 -34.12 16.83 -7.44
C ASP A 325 -34.85 15.83 -8.36
N ARG A 326 -36.03 15.38 -7.90
CA ARG A 326 -36.85 14.40 -8.61
C ARG A 326 -37.34 14.92 -9.97
N ALA A 327 -37.63 16.21 -10.10
CA ALA A 327 -38.07 16.76 -11.39
C ALA A 327 -36.93 16.70 -12.42
N THR A 328 -35.71 17.02 -12.00
CA THR A 328 -34.51 16.85 -12.83
C THR A 328 -34.32 15.39 -13.23
N LEU A 329 -34.42 14.45 -12.29
CA LEU A 329 -34.31 13.02 -12.58
C LEU A 329 -35.33 12.57 -13.63
N LEU A 330 -36.62 12.86 -13.41
CA LEU A 330 -37.71 12.41 -14.27
C LEU A 330 -37.68 13.08 -15.66
N ALA A 331 -37.22 14.33 -15.75
CA ALA A 331 -37.07 15.05 -17.02
C ALA A 331 -35.99 14.45 -17.93
N HIS A 332 -35.13 13.57 -17.42
CA HIS A 332 -34.00 12.97 -18.14
C HIS A 332 -34.07 11.43 -18.21
N ARG A 333 -35.26 10.86 -18.08
CA ARG A 333 -35.54 9.41 -18.19
C ARG A 333 -34.78 8.67 -19.30
N PRO A 334 -34.69 9.17 -20.55
CA PRO A 334 -33.99 8.46 -21.63
C PRO A 334 -32.48 8.30 -21.42
N LEU A 335 -31.89 9.04 -20.49
CA LEU A 335 -30.45 9.06 -20.21
C LEU A 335 -30.09 8.42 -18.86
N TRP A 336 -31.04 7.73 -18.24
CA TRP A 336 -30.78 6.98 -17.01
C TRP A 336 -29.79 5.84 -17.29
N GLY A 337 -28.74 5.80 -16.48
CA GLY A 337 -27.78 4.72 -16.42
C GLY A 337 -27.98 3.83 -15.20
N LYS A 338 -26.93 3.09 -14.85
CA LYS A 338 -26.90 2.23 -13.66
C LYS A 338 -25.72 2.57 -12.76
N GLU A 339 -25.98 2.65 -11.47
CA GLU A 339 -24.95 2.78 -10.44
C GLU A 339 -24.18 1.46 -10.28
N PRO A 340 -22.84 1.48 -10.30
CA PRO A 340 -22.03 0.31 -9.98
C PRO A 340 -22.34 -0.23 -8.57
N ALA A 341 -22.48 -1.55 -8.44
CA ALA A 341 -22.88 -2.18 -7.17
C ALA A 341 -21.91 -1.90 -6.01
N ASP A 342 -20.63 -1.72 -6.30
CA ASP A 342 -19.57 -1.40 -5.34
C ASP A 342 -19.58 0.06 -4.86
N LYS A 343 -20.29 0.95 -5.57
CA LYS A 343 -20.43 2.36 -5.21
C LYS A 343 -21.72 2.70 -4.48
N ARG A 344 -22.70 1.78 -4.52
CA ARG A 344 -24.01 1.98 -3.89
C ARG A 344 -23.89 2.26 -2.39
N CYS A 345 -24.51 3.34 -1.96
CA CYS A 345 -24.69 3.66 -0.55
C CYS A 345 -26.02 3.10 -0.03
N SER A 346 -25.96 2.20 0.94
CA SER A 346 -27.15 1.54 1.53
C SER A 346 -27.51 2.02 2.94
N HIS A 347 -26.61 2.72 3.63
CA HIS A 347 -26.89 3.21 4.99
C HIS A 347 -27.73 4.50 4.96
N PRO A 348 -28.53 4.78 6.00
CA PRO A 348 -29.23 6.06 6.10
C PRO A 348 -28.28 7.26 6.01
N LEU A 349 -28.74 8.33 5.38
CA LEU A 349 -28.08 9.64 5.34
C LEU A 349 -28.88 10.60 6.23
N THR A 350 -28.19 11.38 7.06
CA THR A 350 -28.81 12.10 8.18
C THR A 350 -28.85 13.61 8.00
N ARG A 351 -28.20 14.12 6.95
CA ARG A 351 -28.06 15.56 6.64
C ARG A 351 -28.73 15.94 5.32
N LEU A 352 -29.52 15.04 4.74
CA LEU A 352 -30.36 15.35 3.59
C LEU A 352 -31.61 16.12 4.04
N ASP A 353 -32.14 16.98 3.18
CA ASP A 353 -33.47 17.54 3.42
C ASP A 353 -34.56 16.50 3.11
N GLU A 354 -35.82 16.80 3.42
CA GLU A 354 -36.94 15.86 3.23
C GLU A 354 -37.06 15.38 1.77
N ARG A 355 -36.91 16.29 0.79
CA ARG A 355 -37.08 15.95 -0.63
C ARG A 355 -35.93 15.11 -1.16
N GLU A 356 -34.72 15.43 -0.72
CA GLU A 356 -33.51 14.69 -1.04
C GLU A 356 -33.51 13.31 -0.38
N ALA A 357 -33.94 13.21 0.89
CA ALA A 357 -34.06 11.95 1.61
C ALA A 357 -35.10 11.02 0.97
N ASP A 358 -36.25 11.55 0.57
CA ASP A 358 -37.28 10.79 -0.14
C ASP A 358 -36.77 10.25 -1.48
N LEU A 359 -36.03 11.08 -2.24
CA LEU A 359 -35.44 10.64 -3.50
C LEU A 359 -34.32 9.63 -3.28
N TYR A 360 -33.45 9.85 -2.30
CA TYR A 360 -32.39 8.92 -1.91
C TYR A 360 -32.97 7.56 -1.53
N ASP A 361 -34.05 7.53 -0.74
CA ASP A 361 -34.70 6.29 -0.34
C ASP A 361 -35.34 5.55 -1.51
N ASP A 362 -35.95 6.28 -2.44
CA ASP A 362 -36.45 5.67 -3.67
C ASP A 362 -35.34 5.09 -4.55
N LEU A 363 -34.18 5.73 -4.63
CA LEU A 363 -33.02 5.19 -5.35
C LEU A 363 -32.43 3.97 -4.62
N ARG A 364 -32.25 4.08 -3.30
CA ARG A 364 -31.67 3.05 -2.43
C ARG A 364 -32.47 1.75 -2.47
N HIS A 365 -33.80 1.85 -2.50
CA HIS A 365 -34.73 0.71 -2.52
C HIS A 365 -35.29 0.41 -3.91
N ASP A 366 -34.71 1.03 -4.96
CA ASP A 366 -35.10 0.84 -6.36
C ASP A 366 -36.62 1.03 -6.58
N ARG A 367 -37.24 2.06 -5.99
CA ARG A 367 -38.69 2.34 -6.09
C ARG A 367 -39.06 3.26 -7.26
N VAL A 368 -38.07 3.82 -7.95
CA VAL A 368 -38.31 4.68 -9.10
C VAL A 368 -38.72 3.83 -10.32
N GLY A 369 -39.97 4.02 -10.77
CA GLY A 369 -40.48 3.40 -11.99
C GLY A 369 -39.86 4.00 -13.25
N GLY A 370 -39.45 3.12 -14.17
CA GLY A 370 -39.03 3.42 -15.53
C GLY A 370 -40.18 3.78 -16.46
N ALA A 371 -39.86 4.02 -17.72
CA ALA A 371 -40.88 4.07 -18.77
C ALA A 371 -41.69 2.75 -18.74
N GLU A 372 -43.02 2.84 -18.87
CA GLU A 372 -43.95 1.69 -18.77
C GLU A 372 -44.14 1.09 -17.36
N GLY A 373 -43.69 1.74 -16.29
CA GLY A 373 -43.95 1.30 -14.91
C GLY A 373 -43.09 0.14 -14.41
N LYS A 374 -42.06 -0.25 -15.18
CA LYS A 374 -41.08 -1.27 -14.76
C LYS A 374 -40.08 -0.69 -13.78
N THR A 375 -39.76 -1.42 -12.71
CA THR A 375 -38.76 -1.01 -11.73
C THR A 375 -37.36 -0.94 -12.35
N VAL A 376 -36.63 0.16 -12.13
CA VAL A 376 -35.24 0.31 -12.59
C VAL A 376 -34.30 0.03 -11.42
N MET A 377 -33.53 -1.06 -11.52
CA MET A 377 -32.53 -1.41 -10.52
C MET A 377 -31.28 -0.54 -10.66
N ALA A 378 -30.78 -0.05 -9.54
CA ALA A 378 -29.57 0.77 -9.45
C ALA A 378 -29.63 2.01 -10.32
N LEU A 379 -30.77 2.70 -10.31
CA LEU A 379 -30.95 3.88 -11.14
C LEU A 379 -29.90 4.95 -10.82
N ARG A 380 -29.30 5.48 -11.89
CA ARG A 380 -28.35 6.59 -11.83
C ARG A 380 -28.62 7.59 -12.95
N LEU A 381 -28.61 8.87 -12.64
CA LEU A 381 -28.47 9.92 -13.65
C LEU A 381 -27.15 10.66 -13.43
N GLU A 382 -26.21 10.44 -14.34
CA GLU A 382 -24.94 11.15 -14.33
C GLU A 382 -25.16 12.63 -14.65
N GLN A 383 -24.45 13.52 -13.96
CA GLN A 383 -24.60 14.96 -14.13
C GLN A 383 -24.33 15.43 -15.55
N GLU A 384 -23.46 14.73 -16.31
CA GLU A 384 -23.15 15.03 -17.71
C GLU A 384 -24.31 14.74 -18.67
N HIS A 385 -25.30 13.97 -18.22
CA HIS A 385 -26.53 13.69 -18.96
C HIS A 385 -27.65 14.70 -18.69
N VAL A 386 -27.48 15.61 -17.72
CA VAL A 386 -28.44 16.69 -17.51
C VAL A 386 -28.32 17.69 -18.66
N ARG A 387 -29.43 17.96 -19.35
CA ARG A 387 -29.44 18.85 -20.52
C ARG A 387 -28.96 20.24 -20.13
N PHE A 388 -28.06 20.80 -20.93
CA PHE A 388 -27.44 22.11 -20.64
C PHE A 388 -28.45 23.26 -20.46
N ASN A 389 -29.56 23.25 -21.21
CA ASN A 389 -30.60 24.27 -21.03
C ASN A 389 -31.30 24.19 -19.65
N TRP A 390 -31.40 22.97 -19.08
CA TRP A 390 -31.94 22.76 -17.74
C TRP A 390 -31.03 23.39 -16.68
N LEU A 391 -29.71 23.26 -16.85
CA LEU A 391 -28.72 23.95 -16.03
C LEU A 391 -28.86 25.47 -16.11
N ARG A 392 -28.97 26.03 -17.33
CA ARG A 392 -29.14 27.48 -17.51
C ARG A 392 -30.36 28.01 -16.77
N THR A 393 -31.52 27.38 -16.97
CA THR A 393 -32.76 27.78 -16.29
C THR A 393 -32.63 27.69 -14.78
N ALA A 394 -32.01 26.63 -14.25
CA ALA A 394 -31.82 26.49 -12.80
C ALA A 394 -30.90 27.57 -12.22
N ILE A 395 -29.88 28.00 -12.97
CA ILE A 395 -28.96 29.04 -12.55
C ILE A 395 -29.61 30.43 -12.61
N ASP A 396 -30.36 30.72 -13.67
CA ASP A 396 -31.10 31.99 -13.81
C ASP A 396 -32.14 32.20 -12.69
N LEU A 397 -32.63 31.11 -12.08
CA LEU A 397 -33.54 31.16 -10.92
C LEU A 397 -32.85 31.47 -9.58
N LEU A 398 -31.51 31.53 -9.55
CA LEU A 398 -30.75 31.86 -8.35
C LEU A 398 -30.43 33.37 -8.25
N ASP A 399 -30.77 34.17 -9.26
CA ASP A 399 -30.55 35.61 -9.31
C ASP A 399 -31.43 36.43 -8.35
#